data_AF-A0A943G8N5-F1
#
_entry.id   AF-A0A943G8N5-F1
#
_cell.length_a   1.000
_cell.length_b   1.000
_cell.length_c   1.000
_cell.angle_alpha   90.00
_cell.angle_beta   90.00
_cell.angle_gamma   90.00
#
_symmetry.space_group_name_H-M   'P 1'
#
loop_
_entity.id
_entity.type
_entity.pdbx_description
1 polymer ?
#
loop_
_entity_poly.entity_id
_entity_poly.type
_entity_poly.pdbx_seq_one_letter_code
_entity_poly.pdbx_strand_id
1 'polypeptide(L)'
;MADAKTFNVKGTNYTIIDQTARDRAQSALTNAEYDRQEFNGIYSGRNLNSLFSGQSDLYAYLGGLCVSGFGDLRIGDYFTVPVESNNLTARIAGMDTYLNAMDTQLTKHHLVCLFDPIAITDPDWQTTDGQYLYWGDTESNQGTAEEKHPYLNSNLHKWETEWLFPKLPQALRNRIIDRRCLLEERYSASGNVEESTGWSWANLGKIWSLNEMEVYGCPVWGTKGYSVGEACQLPIFRQTKDRVKFRVNWWLRSVVGGSASGVCCCTSNGYANSNSPRSTWVRPRPGFLLS
;
A
#
# COMPACT_ATOMS: atom_id res chain seq x y z
N MET A 1 -4.20 -36.87 -26.52
CA MET A 1 -4.39 -38.26 -26.07
C MET A 1 -5.53 -38.28 -25.07
N ALA A 2 -6.46 -39.22 -25.19
CA ALA A 2 -7.52 -39.38 -24.18
C ALA A 2 -6.87 -39.74 -22.84
N ASP A 3 -7.26 -39.03 -21.78
CA ASP A 3 -6.77 -39.22 -20.41
C ASP A 3 -7.27 -40.58 -19.89
N ALA A 4 -6.49 -41.65 -20.09
CA ALA A 4 -6.88 -43.01 -19.73
C ALA A 4 -6.89 -43.16 -18.20
N LYS A 5 -8.08 -43.18 -17.61
CA LYS A 5 -8.26 -43.21 -16.14
C LYS A 5 -8.28 -44.62 -15.56
N THR A 6 -8.69 -45.58 -16.37
CA THR A 6 -8.91 -46.96 -15.96
C THR A 6 -8.34 -47.94 -16.98
N PHE A 7 -7.84 -49.07 -16.49
CA PHE A 7 -7.37 -50.19 -17.30
C PHE A 7 -8.19 -51.43 -16.97
N ASN A 8 -8.86 -52.02 -17.97
CA ASN A 8 -9.67 -53.23 -17.77
C ASN A 8 -8.82 -54.48 -17.99
N VAL A 9 -8.79 -55.38 -17.00
CA VAL A 9 -8.18 -56.70 -17.12
C VAL A 9 -9.23 -57.75 -16.80
N LYS A 10 -9.62 -58.54 -17.81
CA LYS A 10 -10.59 -59.65 -17.67
C LYS A 10 -11.92 -59.24 -17.02
N GLY A 11 -12.41 -58.03 -17.31
CA GLY A 11 -13.67 -57.52 -16.75
C GLY A 11 -13.50 -56.70 -15.46
N THR A 12 -12.32 -56.70 -14.83
CA THR A 12 -12.02 -55.87 -13.65
C THR A 12 -11.34 -54.56 -14.07
N ASN A 13 -11.87 -53.43 -13.60
CA ASN A 13 -11.27 -52.11 -13.84
C ASN A 13 -10.26 -51.76 -12.74
N TYR A 14 -9.07 -51.34 -13.14
CA TYR A 14 -8.01 -50.84 -12.26
C TYR A 14 -7.81 -49.35 -12.50
N THR A 15 -7.74 -48.55 -11.42
CA THR A 15 -7.35 -47.14 -11.51
C THR A 15 -5.86 -47.07 -11.83
N ILE A 16 -5.51 -46.46 -12.95
CA ILE A 16 -4.11 -46.27 -13.38
C ILE A 16 -3.63 -44.83 -13.25
N ILE A 17 -4.50 -43.94 -12.75
CA ILE A 17 -4.18 -42.55 -12.50
C ILE A 17 -3.78 -42.33 -11.04
N ASP A 18 -2.68 -41.62 -10.85
CA ASP A 18 -2.35 -41.01 -9.56
C ASP A 18 -2.79 -39.54 -9.61
N GLN A 19 -4.00 -39.28 -9.13
CA GLN A 19 -4.55 -37.92 -9.13
C GLN A 19 -3.75 -37.00 -8.20
N THR A 20 -3.31 -37.51 -7.04
CA THR A 20 -2.50 -36.75 -6.09
C THR A 20 -1.16 -36.33 -6.69
N ALA A 21 -0.48 -37.22 -7.43
CA ALA A 21 0.75 -36.87 -8.12
C ALA A 21 0.53 -35.81 -9.20
N ARG A 22 -0.57 -35.88 -9.95
CA ARG A 22 -0.91 -34.88 -10.97
C ARG A 22 -1.24 -33.52 -10.36
N ASP A 23 -2.01 -33.49 -9.28
CA ASP A 23 -2.34 -32.25 -8.58
C ASP A 23 -1.06 -31.60 -8.03
N ARG A 24 -0.17 -32.39 -7.40
CA ARG A 24 1.14 -31.92 -6.93
C ARG A 24 2.02 -31.39 -8.06
N ALA A 25 2.07 -32.09 -9.20
CA ALA A 25 2.83 -31.65 -10.36
C ALA A 25 2.29 -30.32 -10.93
N GLN A 26 0.96 -30.17 -10.99
CA GLN A 26 0.32 -28.94 -11.44
C GLN A 26 0.57 -27.77 -10.48
N SER A 27 0.50 -27.99 -9.17
CA SER A 27 0.85 -26.99 -8.16
C SER A 27 2.32 -26.57 -8.28
N ALA A 28 3.24 -27.53 -8.41
CA ALA A 28 4.67 -27.24 -8.58
C ALA A 28 4.94 -26.42 -9.85
N LEU A 29 4.30 -26.77 -10.97
CA LEU A 29 4.41 -26.01 -12.22
C LEU A 29 3.88 -24.58 -12.07
N THR A 30 2.76 -24.42 -11.36
CA THR A 30 2.15 -23.10 -11.11
C THR A 30 3.02 -22.22 -10.21
N ASN A 31 3.70 -22.83 -9.22
CA ASN A 31 4.65 -22.12 -8.35
C ASN A 31 5.92 -21.74 -9.11
N ALA A 32 6.48 -22.66 -9.90
CA ALA A 32 7.66 -22.37 -10.72
C ALA A 32 7.40 -21.24 -11.74
N GLU A 33 6.21 -21.22 -12.37
CA GLU A 33 5.85 -20.13 -13.28
C GLU A 33 5.68 -18.80 -12.53
N TYR A 34 5.16 -18.82 -11.31
CA TYR A 34 5.13 -17.63 -10.47
C TYR A 34 6.53 -17.15 -10.11
N ASP A 35 7.41 -18.01 -9.63
CA ASP A 35 8.79 -17.64 -9.28
C ASP A 35 9.50 -17.02 -10.49
N ARG A 36 9.28 -17.57 -11.68
CA ARG A 36 9.79 -17.00 -12.94
C ARG A 36 9.20 -15.61 -13.22
N GLN A 37 7.90 -15.42 -13.05
CA GLN A 37 7.24 -14.13 -13.28
C GLN A 37 7.67 -13.09 -12.24
N GLU A 38 7.77 -13.48 -10.97
CA GLU A 38 8.26 -12.65 -9.89
C GLU A 38 9.70 -12.25 -10.17
N PHE A 39 10.61 -13.20 -10.41
CA PHE A 39 12.03 -12.95 -10.67
C PHE A 39 12.23 -11.92 -11.80
N ASN A 40 11.51 -12.10 -12.91
CA ASN A 40 11.56 -11.19 -14.05
C ASN A 40 10.77 -9.88 -13.86
N GLY A 41 10.01 -9.75 -12.77
CA GLY A 41 9.17 -8.59 -12.48
C GLY A 41 8.00 -8.41 -13.45
N ILE A 42 7.49 -9.50 -14.03
CA ILE A 42 6.40 -9.50 -15.01
C ILE A 42 5.08 -10.02 -14.44
N TYR A 43 5.03 -10.34 -13.15
CA TYR A 43 3.80 -10.74 -12.49
C TYR A 43 2.77 -9.60 -12.50
N SER A 44 1.59 -9.83 -13.07
CA SER A 44 0.54 -8.82 -13.21
C SER A 44 -0.36 -8.67 -11.99
N GLY A 45 -0.23 -9.59 -11.01
CA GLY A 45 -1.20 -9.75 -9.92
C GLY A 45 -2.42 -10.55 -10.36
N ARG A 46 -3.01 -11.31 -9.43
CA ARG A 46 -4.29 -12.00 -9.61
C ARG A 46 -5.38 -11.29 -8.80
N ASN A 47 -6.59 -11.27 -9.36
CA ASN A 47 -7.77 -10.77 -8.68
C ASN A 47 -8.25 -11.77 -7.62
N LEU A 48 -8.07 -11.42 -6.35
CA LEU A 48 -8.47 -12.26 -5.22
C LEU A 48 -9.99 -12.36 -5.06
N ASN A 49 -10.79 -11.40 -5.56
CA ASN A 49 -12.25 -11.53 -5.54
C ASN A 49 -12.73 -12.78 -6.29
N SER A 50 -12.00 -13.22 -7.32
CA SER A 50 -12.35 -14.42 -8.11
C SER A 50 -12.12 -15.74 -7.37
N LEU A 51 -11.24 -15.75 -6.37
CA LEU A 51 -10.96 -16.92 -5.54
C LEU A 51 -12.01 -17.11 -4.44
N PHE A 52 -12.95 -16.17 -4.34
CA PHE A 52 -13.84 -16.00 -3.19
C PHE A 52 -15.31 -16.28 -3.47
N SER A 53 -15.63 -16.93 -4.59
CA SER A 53 -17.01 -17.29 -4.93
C SER A 53 -17.71 -18.23 -3.92
N GLY A 54 -17.04 -18.64 -2.83
CA GLY A 54 -17.59 -19.50 -1.77
C GLY A 54 -17.29 -19.09 -0.31
N GLN A 55 -16.68 -17.93 -0.04
CA GLN A 55 -16.50 -17.45 1.34
C GLN A 55 -17.26 -16.14 1.59
N SER A 56 -17.86 -16.01 2.78
CA SER A 56 -18.75 -14.89 3.12
C SER A 56 -18.04 -13.55 3.34
N ASP A 57 -16.74 -13.55 3.65
CA ASP A 57 -15.96 -12.34 3.91
C ASP A 57 -14.49 -12.48 3.44
N LEU A 58 -14.16 -11.76 2.36
CA LEU A 58 -12.80 -11.66 1.80
C LEU A 58 -11.77 -11.23 2.85
N TYR A 59 -12.09 -10.21 3.64
CA TYR A 59 -11.13 -9.57 4.54
C TYR A 59 -10.83 -10.46 5.75
N ALA A 60 -11.84 -11.19 6.24
CA ALA A 60 -11.66 -12.15 7.31
C ALA A 60 -10.66 -13.25 6.92
N TYR A 61 -10.82 -13.83 5.72
CA TYR A 61 -9.92 -14.87 5.23
C TYR A 61 -8.51 -14.36 4.92
N LEU A 62 -8.36 -13.17 4.32
CA LEU A 62 -7.02 -12.60 4.10
C LEU A 62 -6.29 -12.39 5.43
N GLY A 63 -6.99 -11.94 6.46
CA GLY A 63 -6.37 -11.82 7.77
C GLY A 63 -6.10 -13.18 8.45
N GLY A 64 -6.95 -14.19 8.18
CA GLY A 64 -6.67 -15.57 8.58
C GLY A 64 -5.37 -16.10 7.96
N LEU A 65 -5.14 -15.81 6.67
CA LEU A 65 -3.91 -16.16 5.98
C LEU A 65 -2.69 -15.45 6.55
N CYS A 66 -2.81 -14.21 7.06
CA CYS A 66 -1.71 -13.53 7.72
C CYS A 66 -1.14 -14.39 8.88
N VAL A 67 -2.02 -15.02 9.66
CA VAL A 67 -1.63 -15.85 10.80
C VAL A 67 -1.15 -17.25 10.39
N SER A 68 -1.59 -17.76 9.23
CA SER A 68 -1.22 -19.11 8.75
C SER A 68 -0.08 -19.11 7.73
N GLY A 69 0.75 -18.05 7.67
CA GLY A 69 1.92 -17.99 6.79
C GLY A 69 1.62 -17.59 5.35
N PHE A 70 0.59 -16.76 5.13
CA PHE A 70 0.18 -16.12 3.87
C PHE A 70 -0.32 -17.04 2.74
N GLY A 71 -0.14 -18.36 2.85
CA GLY A 71 -0.60 -19.33 1.86
C GLY A 71 -0.06 -19.02 0.46
N ASP A 72 -0.92 -19.06 -0.55
CA ASP A 72 -0.56 -18.78 -1.95
C ASP A 72 -0.74 -17.30 -2.34
N LEU A 73 -0.78 -16.38 -1.38
CA LEU A 73 -0.81 -14.94 -1.67
C LEU A 73 0.52 -14.48 -2.25
N ARG A 74 0.46 -13.48 -3.13
CA ARG A 74 1.63 -12.99 -3.86
C ARG A 74 1.67 -11.46 -3.84
N ILE A 75 2.87 -10.88 -3.83
CA ILE A 75 3.01 -9.44 -3.98
C ILE A 75 2.39 -9.02 -5.33
N GLY A 76 1.54 -8.00 -5.32
CA GLY A 76 0.80 -7.54 -6.49
C GLY A 76 -0.58 -8.19 -6.69
N ASP A 77 -0.91 -9.28 -5.98
CA ASP A 77 -2.30 -9.75 -5.87
C ASP A 77 -3.19 -8.61 -5.40
N TYR A 78 -4.43 -8.56 -5.90
CA TYR A 78 -5.28 -7.40 -5.71
C TYR A 78 -6.74 -7.77 -5.49
N PHE A 79 -7.47 -6.87 -4.86
CA PHE A 79 -8.90 -7.00 -4.64
C PHE A 79 -9.61 -5.65 -4.76
N THR A 80 -10.90 -5.72 -5.05
CA THR A 80 -11.79 -4.58 -5.13
C THR A 80 -12.36 -4.26 -3.76
N VAL A 81 -12.28 -2.98 -3.38
CA VAL A 81 -12.88 -2.40 -2.18
C VAL A 81 -13.97 -1.41 -2.61
N PRO A 82 -15.24 -1.68 -2.33
CA PRO A 82 -16.31 -0.72 -2.61
C PRO A 82 -16.21 0.46 -1.64
N VAL A 83 -16.20 1.68 -2.18
CA VAL A 83 -16.18 2.94 -1.43
C VAL A 83 -17.20 3.87 -2.08
N GLU A 84 -18.31 4.10 -1.39
CA GLU A 84 -19.50 4.76 -1.93
C GLU A 84 -19.99 4.11 -3.24
N SER A 85 -20.06 4.89 -4.33
CA SER A 85 -20.43 4.43 -5.68
C SER A 85 -19.24 3.94 -6.50
N ASN A 86 -18.02 3.97 -5.95
CA ASN A 86 -16.80 3.60 -6.64
C ASN A 86 -16.24 2.27 -6.15
N ASN A 87 -15.41 1.66 -6.99
CA ASN A 87 -14.69 0.43 -6.68
C ASN A 87 -13.18 0.73 -6.75
N LEU A 88 -12.54 0.81 -5.59
CA LEU A 88 -11.10 1.03 -5.49
C LEU A 88 -10.36 -0.30 -5.60
N THR A 89 -9.20 -0.31 -6.23
CA THR A 89 -8.32 -1.50 -6.27
C THR A 89 -7.27 -1.38 -5.18
N ALA A 90 -7.22 -2.34 -4.26
CA ALA A 90 -6.16 -2.51 -3.27
C ALA A 90 -5.25 -3.67 -3.69
N ARG A 91 -3.93 -3.50 -3.54
CA ARG A 91 -2.89 -4.47 -3.92
C ARG A 91 -2.05 -4.85 -2.71
N ILE A 92 -1.67 -6.12 -2.61
CA ILE A 92 -0.69 -6.59 -1.63
C ILE A 92 0.67 -6.00 -2.01
N ALA A 93 1.17 -5.10 -1.17
CA ALA A 93 2.41 -4.38 -1.35
C ALA A 93 3.59 -5.00 -0.60
N GLY A 94 3.30 -5.75 0.46
CA GLY A 94 4.24 -6.41 1.34
C GLY A 94 3.53 -7.38 2.29
N MET A 95 4.29 -8.23 2.94
CA MET A 95 3.84 -9.17 3.97
C MET A 95 4.79 -9.02 5.15
N ASP A 96 4.26 -8.80 6.36
CA ASP A 96 5.04 -8.61 7.59
C ASP A 96 6.16 -7.57 7.50
N THR A 97 6.02 -6.59 6.61
CA THR A 97 7.08 -5.59 6.37
C THR A 97 7.43 -4.79 7.62
N TYR A 98 6.46 -4.64 8.54
CA TYR A 98 6.65 -3.93 9.81
C TYR A 98 6.58 -4.86 11.03
N LEU A 99 6.66 -6.18 10.85
CA LEU A 99 6.57 -7.13 11.96
C LEU A 99 7.79 -6.94 12.88
N ASN A 100 7.54 -6.89 14.19
CA ASN A 100 8.54 -6.67 15.22
C ASN A 100 9.27 -5.30 15.17
N ALA A 101 8.77 -4.36 14.36
CA ALA A 101 9.26 -2.99 14.31
C ALA A 101 8.47 -2.06 15.25
N MET A 102 8.79 -0.76 15.21
CA MET A 102 8.18 0.34 15.97
C MET A 102 8.60 0.42 17.45
N ASP A 103 8.32 1.54 18.12
CA ASP A 103 8.55 1.72 19.56
C ASP A 103 7.66 0.84 20.43
N THR A 104 6.42 0.66 20.00
CA THR A 104 5.55 -0.41 20.50
C THR A 104 5.55 -1.52 19.48
N GLN A 105 6.22 -2.62 19.80
CA GLN A 105 6.42 -3.73 18.88
C GLN A 105 5.10 -4.18 18.23
N LEU A 106 5.06 -4.15 16.89
CA LEU A 106 3.96 -4.74 16.14
C LEU A 106 4.12 -6.27 16.06
N THR A 107 3.33 -7.01 16.84
CA THR A 107 3.38 -8.48 16.91
C THR A 107 2.38 -9.19 16.01
N LYS A 108 1.42 -8.45 15.43
CA LYS A 108 0.40 -9.01 14.56
C LYS A 108 0.95 -9.22 13.15
N HIS A 109 0.84 -10.45 12.65
CA HIS A 109 1.08 -10.74 11.24
C HIS A 109 0.10 -9.95 10.36
N HIS A 110 0.59 -9.40 9.26
CA HIS A 110 -0.19 -8.49 8.42
C HIS A 110 0.22 -8.48 6.95
N LEU A 111 -0.75 -8.17 6.09
CA LEU A 111 -0.50 -7.66 4.75
C LEU A 111 -0.32 -6.15 4.80
N VAL A 112 0.66 -5.62 4.08
CA VAL A 112 0.67 -4.21 3.69
C VAL A 112 -0.10 -4.09 2.39
N CYS A 113 -1.21 -3.38 2.40
CA CYS A 113 -2.05 -3.17 1.22
C CYS A 113 -1.94 -1.72 0.75
N LEU A 114 -1.90 -1.49 -0.57
CA LEU A 114 -1.90 -0.16 -1.18
C LEU A 114 -3.04 -0.02 -2.16
N PHE A 115 -3.78 1.09 -2.07
CA PHE A 115 -4.66 1.48 -3.16
C PHE A 115 -3.84 1.90 -4.39
N ASP A 116 -4.38 1.69 -5.58
CA ASP A 116 -3.94 2.46 -6.75
C ASP A 116 -4.30 3.96 -6.54
N PRO A 117 -3.63 4.94 -7.20
CA PRO A 117 -3.91 6.36 -6.98
C PRO A 117 -5.38 6.72 -7.13
N ILE A 118 -5.96 7.31 -6.08
CA ILE A 118 -7.41 7.49 -5.96
C ILE A 118 -7.83 8.84 -6.56
N ALA A 119 -8.77 8.82 -7.50
CA ALA A 119 -9.40 10.04 -7.98
C ALA A 119 -10.37 10.56 -6.91
N ILE A 120 -10.23 11.83 -6.50
CA ILE A 120 -11.15 12.44 -5.54
C ILE A 120 -12.49 12.70 -6.23
N THR A 121 -13.59 12.23 -5.68
CA THR A 121 -14.93 12.48 -6.25
C THR A 121 -15.75 13.48 -5.45
N ASP A 122 -15.38 13.70 -4.20
CA ASP A 122 -16.06 14.62 -3.29
C ASP A 122 -15.61 16.08 -3.53
N PRO A 123 -16.50 17.00 -3.95
CA PRO A 123 -16.14 18.38 -4.23
C PRO A 123 -15.48 19.12 -3.06
N ASP A 124 -15.78 18.73 -1.81
CA ASP A 124 -15.21 19.38 -0.62
C ASP A 124 -13.72 19.09 -0.47
N TRP A 125 -13.23 18.03 -1.09
CA TRP A 125 -11.83 17.58 -1.04
C TRP A 125 -11.07 17.80 -2.34
N GLN A 126 -11.77 18.10 -3.44
CA GLN A 126 -11.15 18.26 -4.74
C GLN A 126 -10.33 19.56 -4.82
N THR A 127 -9.22 19.48 -5.54
CA THR A 127 -8.58 20.69 -6.06
C THR A 127 -9.44 21.39 -7.11
N THR A 128 -9.06 22.61 -7.51
CA THR A 128 -9.73 23.35 -8.59
C THR A 128 -9.72 22.62 -9.94
N ASP A 129 -8.74 21.74 -10.19
CA ASP A 129 -8.66 20.95 -11.43
C ASP A 129 -9.49 19.64 -11.37
N GLY A 130 -10.21 19.40 -10.27
CA GLY A 130 -11.04 18.20 -10.05
C GLY A 130 -10.22 16.92 -9.87
N GLN A 131 -10.77 15.89 -9.24
CA GLN A 131 -10.13 14.56 -9.09
C GLN A 131 -8.77 14.47 -8.36
N TYR A 132 -8.20 15.57 -7.91
CA TYR A 132 -6.94 15.64 -7.17
C TYR A 132 -7.18 16.14 -5.75
N LEU A 133 -6.17 15.97 -4.89
CA LEU A 133 -6.19 16.40 -3.49
C LEU A 133 -5.04 17.38 -3.26
N TYR A 134 -5.30 18.51 -2.60
CA TYR A 134 -4.21 19.33 -2.07
C TYR A 134 -3.56 18.62 -0.90
N TRP A 135 -2.23 18.60 -0.82
CA TRP A 135 -1.55 18.01 0.34
C TRP A 135 -1.82 18.83 1.61
N GLY A 136 -1.93 20.16 1.49
CA GLY A 136 -2.28 21.06 2.59
C GLY A 136 -3.05 22.30 2.11
N ASP A 137 -3.62 23.05 3.06
CA ASP A 137 -4.42 24.26 2.80
C ASP A 137 -3.58 25.51 2.47
N THR A 138 -2.28 25.46 2.74
CA THR A 138 -1.33 26.54 2.45
C THR A 138 -0.08 26.00 1.76
N GLU A 139 0.76 26.88 1.20
CA GLU A 139 2.06 26.51 0.61
C GLU A 139 3.14 26.23 1.67
N SER A 140 2.73 25.77 2.85
CA SER A 140 3.60 25.44 3.98
C SER A 140 3.69 23.94 4.17
N ASN A 141 4.89 23.45 4.48
CA ASN A 141 5.14 22.06 4.86
C ASN A 141 5.53 21.91 6.34
N GLN A 142 5.12 22.86 7.18
CA GLN A 142 5.40 22.87 8.62
C GLN A 142 4.30 22.14 9.40
N GLY A 143 4.65 21.59 10.56
CA GLY A 143 3.72 21.31 11.64
C GLY A 143 3.35 22.59 12.40
N THR A 144 2.57 22.42 13.47
CA THR A 144 2.20 23.47 14.42
C THR A 144 2.86 23.25 15.78
N ALA A 145 2.57 24.14 16.74
CA ALA A 145 3.03 23.96 18.11
C ALA A 145 2.42 22.71 18.77
N GLU A 146 1.18 22.40 18.42
CA GLU A 146 0.38 21.29 18.92
C GLU A 146 0.70 19.98 18.19
N GLU A 147 0.89 20.04 16.88
CA GLU A 147 1.19 18.88 16.04
C GLU A 147 2.40 19.16 15.15
N LYS A 148 3.57 18.74 15.62
CA LYS A 148 4.85 19.05 14.98
C LYS A 148 5.12 18.24 13.72
N HIS A 149 4.34 17.19 13.45
CA HIS A 149 4.52 16.35 12.28
C HIS A 149 3.72 16.92 11.10
N PRO A 150 4.38 17.41 10.03
CA PRO A 150 3.68 18.03 8.90
C PRO A 150 2.61 17.11 8.29
N TYR A 151 2.91 15.82 8.20
CA TYR A 151 1.98 14.86 7.65
C TYR A 151 0.71 14.71 8.49
N LEU A 152 0.79 14.64 9.81
CA LEU A 152 -0.41 14.49 10.65
C LEU A 152 -1.29 15.74 10.61
N ASN A 153 -0.68 16.92 10.38
CA ASN A 153 -1.38 18.19 10.16
C ASN A 153 -1.85 18.40 8.71
N SER A 154 -1.56 17.47 7.79
CA SER A 154 -1.83 17.64 6.36
C SER A 154 -3.28 17.34 5.99
N ASN A 155 -3.75 17.96 4.89
CA ASN A 155 -5.04 17.59 4.28
C ASN A 155 -5.02 16.17 3.74
N LEU A 156 -3.85 15.67 3.32
CA LEU A 156 -3.67 14.29 2.89
C LEU A 156 -4.07 13.32 4.01
N HIS A 157 -3.50 13.49 5.20
CA HIS A 157 -3.81 12.64 6.35
C HIS A 157 -5.25 12.85 6.87
N LYS A 158 -5.73 14.09 6.85
CA LYS A 158 -7.12 14.40 7.20
C LYS A 158 -8.11 13.70 6.27
N TRP A 159 -7.88 13.73 4.95
CA TRP A 159 -8.72 13.03 3.97
C TRP A 159 -8.69 11.51 4.18
N GLU A 160 -7.50 10.95 4.45
CA GLU A 160 -7.33 9.52 4.72
C GLU A 160 -8.14 9.04 5.93
N THR A 161 -8.14 9.82 7.00
CA THR A 161 -8.75 9.44 8.29
C THR A 161 -10.22 9.86 8.42
N GLU A 162 -10.60 11.03 7.91
CA GLU A 162 -11.95 11.58 8.06
C GLU A 162 -12.88 11.23 6.88
N TRP A 163 -12.32 10.97 5.69
CA TRP A 163 -13.12 10.65 4.49
C TRP A 163 -12.96 9.20 4.05
N LEU A 164 -11.74 8.74 3.78
CA LEU A 164 -11.53 7.42 3.19
C LEU A 164 -11.82 6.30 4.19
N PHE A 165 -11.18 6.31 5.36
CA PHE A 165 -11.36 5.25 6.36
C PHE A 165 -12.83 5.05 6.75
N PRO A 166 -13.65 6.10 7.02
CA PRO A 166 -15.04 5.92 7.40
C PRO A 166 -15.93 5.31 6.31
N LYS A 167 -15.55 5.46 5.04
CA LYS A 167 -16.30 4.96 3.87
C LYS A 167 -15.87 3.56 3.41
N LEU A 168 -14.82 2.99 4.00
CA LEU A 168 -14.45 1.59 3.76
C LEU A 168 -15.53 0.65 4.31
N PRO A 169 -15.71 -0.54 3.71
CA PRO A 169 -16.65 -1.54 4.21
C PRO A 169 -16.36 -1.89 5.68
N GLN A 170 -17.40 -2.01 6.50
CA GLN A 170 -17.24 -2.33 7.92
C GLN A 170 -16.37 -3.59 8.14
N ALA A 171 -16.60 -4.62 7.32
CA ALA A 171 -15.83 -5.87 7.35
C ALA A 171 -14.32 -5.62 7.16
N LEU A 172 -13.92 -4.75 6.23
CA LEU A 172 -12.52 -4.36 6.05
C LEU A 172 -12.02 -3.54 7.23
N ARG A 173 -12.78 -2.54 7.71
CA ARG A 173 -12.37 -1.69 8.85
C ARG A 173 -12.07 -2.49 10.11
N ASN A 174 -12.77 -3.60 10.32
CA ASN A 174 -12.56 -4.53 11.44
C ASN A 174 -11.22 -5.29 11.34
N ARG A 175 -10.63 -5.40 10.15
CA ARG A 175 -9.35 -6.08 9.88
C ARG A 175 -8.18 -5.12 9.71
N ILE A 176 -8.43 -3.80 9.69
CA ILE A 176 -7.38 -2.80 9.60
C ILE A 176 -6.87 -2.44 10.99
N ILE A 177 -5.56 -2.55 11.17
CA ILE A 177 -4.85 -2.17 12.39
C ILE A 177 -4.11 -0.84 12.23
N ASP A 178 -3.89 -0.14 13.34
CA ASP A 178 -3.09 1.07 13.39
C ASP A 178 -1.63 0.81 13.05
N ARG A 179 -0.99 1.81 12.43
CA ARG A 179 0.45 1.80 12.16
C ARG A 179 1.13 2.94 12.89
N ARG A 180 2.07 2.62 13.78
CA ARG A 180 3.01 3.60 14.33
C ARG A 180 4.23 3.76 13.42
N CYS A 181 4.87 4.92 13.44
CA CYS A 181 6.14 5.13 12.76
C CYS A 181 6.95 6.24 13.45
N LEU A 182 8.26 6.25 13.19
CA LEU A 182 9.13 7.37 13.55
C LEU A 182 8.96 8.45 12.49
N LEU A 183 8.20 9.49 12.81
CA LEU A 183 7.74 10.50 11.87
C LEU A 183 8.54 11.81 12.04
N GLU A 184 8.81 12.49 10.93
CA GLU A 184 9.58 13.74 10.97
C GLU A 184 8.80 14.89 11.63
N GLU A 185 9.48 15.61 12.51
CA GLU A 185 9.00 16.85 13.11
C GLU A 185 9.58 18.03 12.34
N ARG A 186 8.73 19.01 12.04
CA ARG A 186 9.17 20.26 11.41
C ARG A 186 8.34 21.41 11.95
N TYR A 187 8.84 22.02 13.00
CA TYR A 187 8.21 23.19 13.61
C TYR A 187 9.25 24.05 14.32
N SER A 188 9.09 25.37 14.22
CA SER A 188 9.87 26.35 14.99
C SER A 188 8.99 27.53 15.37
N ALA A 189 9.10 27.97 16.62
CA ALA A 189 8.42 29.17 17.11
C ALA A 189 8.96 30.47 16.47
N SER A 190 10.12 30.41 15.80
CA SER A 190 10.77 31.55 15.16
C SER A 190 10.43 31.72 13.67
N GLY A 191 9.52 30.90 13.14
CA GLY A 191 9.10 30.92 11.73
C GLY A 191 9.40 29.61 11.01
N ASN A 192 9.08 29.56 9.71
CA ASN A 192 9.26 28.36 8.91
C ASN A 192 10.73 27.95 8.81
N VAL A 193 10.97 26.63 8.81
CA VAL A 193 12.30 26.04 8.62
C VAL A 193 12.33 25.19 7.34
N GLU A 194 13.49 25.10 6.72
CA GLU A 194 13.68 24.36 5.46
C GLU A 194 14.05 22.89 5.68
N GLU A 195 14.49 22.54 6.88
CA GLU A 195 14.84 21.19 7.29
C GLU A 195 13.93 20.74 8.44
N SER A 196 13.67 19.43 8.49
CA SER A 196 12.99 18.83 9.64
C SER A 196 13.90 18.95 10.88
N THR A 197 13.31 19.32 12.01
CA THR A 197 14.03 19.68 13.25
C THR A 197 14.20 18.50 14.20
N GLY A 198 13.58 17.37 13.88
CA GLY A 198 13.59 16.18 14.70
C GLY A 198 12.67 15.10 14.14
N TRP A 199 12.36 14.15 14.99
CA TRP A 199 11.41 13.07 14.74
C TRP A 199 10.91 12.51 16.06
N SER A 200 9.69 11.98 16.06
CA SER A 200 9.18 11.25 17.21
C SER A 200 8.25 10.12 16.78
N TRP A 201 8.00 9.20 17.70
CA TRP A 201 7.10 8.08 17.44
C TRP A 201 5.66 8.54 17.48
N ALA A 202 4.97 8.45 16.34
CA ALA A 202 3.59 8.84 16.19
C ALA A 202 2.73 7.71 15.61
N ASN A 203 1.42 7.77 15.87
CA ASN A 203 0.46 6.88 15.21
C ASN A 203 0.02 7.51 13.88
N LEU A 204 0.29 6.84 12.76
CA LEU A 204 -0.25 7.22 11.45
C LEU A 204 -1.73 6.87 11.30
N GLY A 205 -2.30 6.11 12.24
CA GLY A 205 -3.66 5.61 12.16
C GLY A 205 -3.80 4.39 11.25
N LYS A 206 -5.02 4.18 10.77
CA LYS A 206 -5.42 2.97 10.02
C LYS A 206 -5.20 3.06 8.50
N ILE A 207 -5.18 4.28 7.97
CA ILE A 207 -4.95 4.59 6.57
C ILE A 207 -3.84 5.63 6.52
N TRP A 208 -2.84 5.42 5.67
CA TRP A 208 -1.65 6.26 5.66
C TRP A 208 -0.99 6.37 4.29
N SER A 209 -0.27 7.47 4.03
CA SER A 209 0.50 7.70 2.80
C SER A 209 1.97 7.32 2.94
N LEU A 210 2.55 6.84 1.84
CA LEU A 210 3.91 6.33 1.81
C LEU A 210 4.97 7.43 1.99
N ASN A 211 6.15 7.09 2.51
CA ASN A 211 7.35 7.93 2.43
C ASN A 211 8.26 7.52 1.27
N GLU A 212 9.31 8.30 1.02
CA GLU A 212 10.27 8.01 -0.05
C GLU A 212 11.02 6.68 0.16
N MET A 213 11.29 6.28 1.40
CA MET A 213 11.95 5.00 1.69
C MET A 213 11.09 3.80 1.26
N GLU A 214 9.79 3.83 1.56
CA GLU A 214 8.83 2.80 1.16
C GLU A 214 8.72 2.65 -0.36
N VAL A 215 8.98 3.72 -1.12
CA VAL A 215 8.78 3.77 -2.58
C VAL A 215 10.09 3.54 -3.35
N TYR A 216 11.13 4.26 -2.96
CA TYR A 216 12.42 4.33 -3.67
C TYR A 216 13.51 3.49 -3.02
N GLY A 217 13.37 3.15 -1.74
CA GLY A 217 14.45 2.53 -0.95
C GLY A 217 15.53 3.53 -0.50
N CYS A 218 15.29 4.83 -0.67
CA CYS A 218 16.16 5.90 -0.19
C CYS A 218 15.40 7.23 -0.08
N PRO A 219 15.84 8.17 0.77
CA PRO A 219 15.37 9.55 0.72
C PRO A 219 16.01 10.27 -0.48
N VAL A 220 15.19 10.84 -1.37
CA VAL A 220 15.66 11.59 -2.55
C VAL A 220 15.51 13.09 -2.32
N TRP A 221 14.32 13.53 -1.92
CA TRP A 221 14.00 14.93 -1.62
C TRP A 221 13.74 15.19 -0.14
N GLY A 222 13.39 14.17 0.64
CA GLY A 222 13.10 14.32 2.05
C GLY A 222 14.31 14.71 2.90
N THR A 223 14.06 15.33 4.06
CA THR A 223 15.12 15.65 5.03
C THR A 223 15.92 14.40 5.38
N LYS A 224 17.23 14.40 5.15
CA LYS A 224 18.09 13.23 5.39
C LYS A 224 18.03 12.83 6.87
N GLY A 225 17.87 11.54 7.14
CA GLY A 225 17.65 10.99 8.47
C GLY A 225 16.17 11.04 8.88
N TYR A 226 15.59 12.23 9.04
CA TYR A 226 14.25 12.39 9.63
C TYR A 226 13.11 11.86 8.75
N SER A 227 13.15 12.10 7.44
CA SER A 227 12.06 11.71 6.51
C SER A 227 11.96 10.19 6.26
N VAL A 228 13.03 9.44 6.56
CA VAL A 228 13.09 7.98 6.40
C VAL A 228 12.37 7.27 7.54
N GLY A 229 12.61 7.71 8.77
CA GLY A 229 12.11 7.06 9.97
C GLY A 229 12.64 5.62 10.13
N GLU A 230 11.72 4.68 10.30
CA GLU A 230 12.00 3.24 10.47
C GLU A 230 11.88 2.40 9.20
N ALA A 231 11.40 3.01 8.11
CA ALA A 231 10.86 2.26 6.99
C ALA A 231 11.91 1.56 6.12
N CYS A 232 11.46 0.60 5.32
CA CYS A 232 12.21 -0.04 4.24
C CYS A 232 11.40 0.01 2.93
N GLN A 233 12.03 -0.29 1.79
CA GLN A 233 11.32 -0.31 0.51
C GLN A 233 10.26 -1.42 0.48
N LEU A 234 9.04 -1.07 0.06
CA LEU A 234 7.98 -2.06 -0.11
C LEU A 234 8.28 -2.95 -1.33
N PRO A 235 8.14 -4.29 -1.21
CA PRO A 235 8.43 -5.25 -2.29
C PRO A 235 7.71 -4.96 -3.62
N ILE A 236 6.52 -4.35 -3.59
CA ILE A 236 5.79 -3.99 -4.80
C ILE A 236 6.51 -2.94 -5.67
N PHE A 237 7.45 -2.16 -5.13
CA PHE A 237 8.16 -1.11 -5.87
C PHE A 237 9.55 -1.54 -6.36
N ARG A 238 9.73 -2.84 -6.59
CA ARG A 238 11.01 -3.44 -7.00
C ARG A 238 11.54 -2.89 -8.33
N GLN A 239 10.66 -2.48 -9.25
CA GLN A 239 11.02 -1.87 -10.52
C GLN A 239 10.38 -0.48 -10.68
N THR A 240 11.02 0.41 -11.44
CA THR A 240 10.50 1.76 -11.70
C THR A 240 9.09 1.75 -12.29
N LYS A 241 8.76 0.77 -13.13
CA LYS A 241 7.42 0.64 -13.72
C LYS A 241 6.32 0.41 -12.68
N ASP A 242 6.64 -0.14 -11.52
CA ASP A 242 5.65 -0.50 -10.51
C ASP A 242 5.09 0.73 -9.77
N ARG A 243 5.85 1.82 -9.79
CA ARG A 243 5.47 3.14 -9.24
C ARG A 243 4.46 3.86 -10.13
N VAL A 244 4.43 3.54 -11.43
CA VAL A 244 3.57 4.18 -12.43
C VAL A 244 2.23 3.46 -12.49
N LYS A 245 1.17 4.14 -12.02
CA LYS A 245 -0.23 3.71 -12.17
C LYS A 245 -1.04 4.87 -12.73
N PHE A 246 -1.82 4.60 -13.78
CA PHE A 246 -2.65 5.58 -14.50
C PHE A 246 -1.92 6.83 -15.02
N ARG A 247 -0.57 6.83 -15.04
CA ARG A 247 0.28 7.99 -15.37
C ARG A 247 -0.17 9.27 -14.66
N VAL A 248 -0.40 9.17 -13.35
CA VAL A 248 -0.75 10.31 -12.49
C VAL A 248 0.30 10.49 -11.40
N ASN A 249 0.54 11.73 -11.00
CA ASN A 249 1.37 12.02 -9.83
C ASN A 249 0.62 11.59 -8.57
N TRP A 250 1.34 11.17 -7.53
CA TRP A 250 0.74 10.88 -6.24
C TRP A 250 1.60 11.32 -5.06
N TRP A 251 0.94 11.76 -4.01
CA TRP A 251 1.58 12.35 -2.83
C TRP A 251 2.31 11.32 -1.97
N LEU A 252 3.37 11.77 -1.32
CA LEU A 252 4.03 11.07 -0.22
C LEU A 252 3.79 11.85 1.09
N ARG A 253 3.98 11.17 2.22
CA ARG A 253 3.92 11.80 3.55
C ARG A 253 5.14 12.67 3.86
N SER A 254 6.26 12.44 3.20
CA SER A 254 7.52 13.15 3.46
C SER A 254 7.51 14.59 2.96
N VAL A 255 8.10 15.50 3.72
CA VAL A 255 8.35 16.89 3.31
C VAL A 255 9.79 17.08 2.83
N VAL A 256 9.99 18.04 1.94
CA VAL A 256 11.28 18.26 1.26
C VAL A 256 12.30 18.92 2.20
N GLY A 257 13.53 18.38 2.25
CA GLY A 257 14.68 19.05 2.87
C GLY A 257 15.19 20.18 1.99
N GLY A 258 15.60 21.30 2.59
CA GLY A 258 16.01 22.51 1.88
C GLY A 258 14.85 23.32 1.28
N SER A 259 13.61 23.08 1.71
CA SER A 259 12.43 23.85 1.28
C SER A 259 11.37 23.90 2.36
N ALA A 260 10.85 25.09 2.67
CA ALA A 260 9.73 25.28 3.59
C ALA A 260 8.34 25.14 2.91
N SER A 261 8.31 24.90 1.59
CA SER A 261 7.11 24.90 0.75
C SER A 261 7.03 23.72 -0.20
N GLY A 262 7.86 22.69 0.00
CA GLY A 262 7.91 21.50 -0.84
C GLY A 262 7.47 20.24 -0.10
N VAL A 263 6.63 19.42 -0.73
CA VAL A 263 6.28 18.08 -0.26
C VAL A 263 6.60 17.04 -1.33
N CYS A 264 7.01 15.84 -0.89
CA CYS A 264 7.50 14.81 -1.80
C CYS A 264 6.33 14.15 -2.54
N CYS A 265 6.58 13.76 -3.79
CA CYS A 265 5.61 13.03 -4.61
C CYS A 265 6.33 12.05 -5.54
N CYS A 266 5.61 11.04 -5.99
CA CYS A 266 6.02 10.24 -7.12
C CYS A 266 5.34 10.77 -8.38
N THR A 267 6.10 10.96 -9.45
CA THR A 267 5.55 11.46 -10.71
C THR A 267 4.83 10.38 -11.51
N SER A 268 4.05 10.81 -12.49
CA SER A 268 3.42 9.98 -13.52
C SER A 268 4.41 9.15 -14.34
N ASN A 269 5.71 9.48 -14.28
CA ASN A 269 6.80 8.74 -14.93
C ASN A 269 7.61 7.86 -13.94
N GLY A 270 7.24 7.84 -12.66
CA GLY A 270 7.79 6.91 -11.65
C GLY A 270 9.08 7.37 -10.96
N TYR A 271 9.50 8.63 -11.17
CA TYR A 271 10.65 9.22 -10.47
C TYR A 271 10.20 10.09 -9.28
N ALA A 272 11.12 10.33 -8.34
CA ALA A 272 10.90 11.16 -7.17
C ALA A 272 10.89 12.65 -7.53
N ASN A 273 9.91 13.39 -7.05
CA ASN A 273 9.82 14.84 -7.27
C ASN A 273 9.24 15.52 -6.03
N SER A 274 9.18 16.84 -6.08
CA SER A 274 8.54 17.68 -5.08
C SER A 274 7.57 18.64 -5.75
N ASN A 275 6.50 18.99 -5.04
CA ASN A 275 5.56 20.03 -5.45
C ASN A 275 5.20 20.91 -4.25
N SER A 276 4.58 22.07 -4.51
CA SER A 276 3.94 22.84 -3.44
C SER A 276 2.81 22.01 -2.81
N PRO A 277 2.57 22.08 -1.49
CA PRO A 277 1.40 21.44 -0.88
C PRO A 277 0.07 21.86 -1.52
N ARG A 278 0.04 23.02 -2.19
CA ARG A 278 -1.09 23.57 -2.97
C ARG A 278 -1.07 23.22 -4.44
N SER A 279 -0.16 22.37 -4.90
CA SER A 279 -0.17 21.93 -6.29
C SER A 279 -1.38 21.03 -6.58
N THR A 280 -1.93 21.21 -7.78
CA THR A 280 -2.98 20.36 -8.34
C THR A 280 -2.36 19.20 -9.13
N TRP A 281 -3.18 18.35 -9.76
CA TRP A 281 -2.73 17.21 -10.57
C TRP A 281 -1.98 16.10 -9.79
N VAL A 282 -2.21 16.00 -8.48
CA VAL A 282 -1.62 14.97 -7.62
C VAL A 282 -2.71 14.25 -6.83
N ARG A 283 -2.71 12.91 -6.87
CA ARG A 283 -3.70 12.07 -6.20
C ARG A 283 -3.14 11.47 -4.91
N PRO A 284 -3.99 11.17 -3.90
CA PRO A 284 -3.56 10.34 -2.80
C PRO A 284 -3.37 8.89 -3.26
N ARG A 285 -2.42 8.18 -2.63
CA ARG A 285 -2.20 6.74 -2.81
C ARG A 285 -1.97 6.07 -1.46
N PRO A 286 -3.02 5.96 -0.63
CA PRO A 286 -2.88 5.47 0.72
C PRO A 286 -2.71 3.95 0.79
N GLY A 287 -2.17 3.49 1.90
CA GLY A 287 -2.09 2.11 2.32
C GLY A 287 -2.77 1.84 3.65
N PHE A 288 -2.85 0.55 3.99
CA PHE A 288 -3.32 0.05 5.27
C PHE A 288 -2.65 -1.27 5.61
N LEU A 289 -2.67 -1.63 6.89
CA LEU A 289 -2.26 -2.95 7.38
C LEU A 289 -3.50 -3.81 7.59
N LEU A 290 -3.60 -4.95 6.92
CA LEU A 290 -4.67 -5.93 7.10
C LEU A 290 -4.15 -7.10 7.92
N SER A 291 -4.84 -7.43 9.02
CA SER A 291 -4.51 -8.50 9.97
C SER A 291 -5.75 -9.23 10.43
#